data_AF-A0A838IB61-F1
#
_entry.id   AF-A0A838IB61-F1
#
_cell.length_a   1.000
_cell.length_b   1.000
_cell.length_c   1.000
_cell.angle_alpha   90.00
_cell.angle_beta   90.00
_cell.angle_gamma   90.00
#
_symmetry.space_group_name_H-M   'P 1'
#
loop_
_entity.id
_entity.type
_entity.pdbx_description
1 polymer ?
#
loop_
_entity_poly.entity_id
_entity_poly.type
_entity_poly.pdbx_seq_one_letter_code
_entity_poly.pdbx_strand_id
1 'polypeptide(L)'
;MLFELGLANADQWDGYIDDRKAVLDLISEPRFTNPMILSGDVHAACFAELYADQFDPHSKHVAYEVMATSLTSGGDRADSMARMASAGEALSEGLHYVDAVKRGFTVCDYTRDSCEVTFFAVTTVLAPQAELYTAARFTITADTLDFELVERGS
;
A
#
# COMPACT_ATOMS: atom_id res chain seq x y z
N MET A 1 0.83 19.91 13.02
CA MET A 1 0.75 18.90 14.09
C MET A 1 1.37 17.56 13.68
N LEU A 2 1.01 16.95 12.54
CA LEU A 2 1.66 15.70 12.05
C LEU A 2 3.09 15.89 11.50
N PHE A 3 3.36 17.02 10.82
CA PHE A 3 4.72 17.40 10.38
C PHE A 3 5.71 17.62 11.53
N GLU A 4 5.27 18.24 12.63
CA GLU A 4 6.13 18.49 13.80
C GLU A 4 6.42 17.21 14.60
N LEU A 5 5.62 16.16 14.40
CA LEU A 5 5.84 14.82 14.97
C LEU A 5 6.71 13.93 14.06
N GLY A 6 7.14 14.42 12.90
CA GLY A 6 7.94 13.66 11.94
C GLY A 6 7.20 12.49 11.27
N LEU A 7 5.86 12.48 11.37
CA LEU A 7 5.01 11.42 10.83
C LEU A 7 4.48 11.72 9.42
N ALA A 8 4.59 12.98 8.97
CA ALA A 8 4.17 13.41 7.64
C ALA A 8 5.40 13.61 6.73
N ASN A 9 5.34 13.09 5.52
CA ASN A 9 6.40 13.23 4.53
C ASN A 9 6.07 14.33 3.51
N ALA A 10 6.83 15.42 3.53
CA ALA A 10 6.62 16.58 2.65
C ALA A 10 6.84 16.27 1.16
N ASP A 11 7.57 15.19 0.85
CA ASP A 11 7.80 14.72 -0.51
C ASP A 11 6.70 13.78 -1.01
N GLN A 12 5.78 13.36 -0.13
CA GLN A 12 4.65 12.48 -0.44
C GLN A 12 3.33 13.25 -0.39
N TRP A 13 2.21 12.55 -0.56
CA TRP A 13 0.86 13.14 -0.51
C TRP A 13 0.54 13.91 0.78
N ASP A 14 1.24 13.64 1.89
CA ASP A 14 1.10 14.42 3.13
C ASP A 14 1.55 15.89 2.96
N GLY A 15 2.49 16.15 2.05
CA GLY A 15 2.98 17.49 1.69
C GLY A 15 2.00 18.30 0.82
N TYR A 16 1.05 17.63 0.18
CA TYR A 16 0.20 18.18 -0.87
C TYR A 16 -1.28 17.88 -0.58
N ILE A 17 -1.73 18.26 0.61
CA ILE A 17 -3.07 17.89 1.13
C ILE A 17 -4.23 18.33 0.23
N ASP A 18 -4.11 19.49 -0.42
CA ASP A 18 -5.15 20.03 -1.31
C ASP A 18 -5.20 19.27 -2.63
N ASP A 19 -4.04 18.93 -3.21
CA ASP A 19 -3.95 18.10 -4.41
C ASP A 19 -4.45 16.67 -4.13
N ARG A 20 -4.07 16.09 -2.97
CA ARG A 20 -4.59 14.79 -2.52
C ARG A 20 -6.11 14.82 -2.43
N LYS A 21 -6.65 15.87 -1.82
CA LYS A 21 -8.10 16.05 -1.71
C LYS A 21 -8.76 16.15 -3.08
N ALA A 22 -8.19 16.91 -4.01
CA ALA A 22 -8.74 17.04 -5.36
C ALA A 22 -8.80 15.68 -6.09
N VAL A 23 -7.78 14.84 -5.94
CA VAL A 23 -7.77 13.48 -6.50
C VAL A 23 -8.81 12.59 -5.81
N LEU A 24 -8.87 12.59 -4.48
CA LEU A 24 -9.85 11.81 -3.72
C LEU A 24 -11.29 12.21 -4.07
N ASP A 25 -11.57 13.51 -4.19
CA ASP A 25 -12.88 14.03 -4.60
C ASP A 25 -13.25 13.56 -6.01
N LEU A 26 -12.30 13.56 -6.95
CA LEU A 26 -12.50 13.07 -8.32
C LEU A 26 -12.83 11.57 -8.35
N ILE A 27 -12.06 10.74 -7.65
CA ILE A 27 -12.28 9.28 -7.66
C ILE A 27 -13.48 8.86 -6.81
N SER A 28 -14.00 9.75 -5.96
CA SER A 28 -15.25 9.56 -5.22
C SER A 28 -16.50 9.75 -6.09
N GLU A 29 -16.37 10.29 -7.30
CA GLU A 29 -17.49 10.50 -8.21
C GLU A 29 -18.17 9.18 -8.62
N PRO A 30 -19.51 9.11 -8.73
CA PRO A 30 -20.24 7.85 -8.97
C PRO A 30 -19.86 7.06 -10.24
N ARG A 31 -19.18 7.69 -11.21
CA ARG A 31 -18.72 7.01 -12.43
C ARG A 31 -17.49 6.13 -12.19
N PHE A 32 -16.77 6.32 -11.08
CA PHE A 32 -15.65 5.48 -10.68
C PHE A 32 -16.13 4.58 -9.55
N THR A 33 -16.17 3.28 -9.81
CA THR A 33 -16.79 2.30 -8.91
C THR A 33 -15.77 1.53 -8.08
N ASN A 34 -14.56 1.33 -8.60
CA ASN A 34 -13.49 0.56 -7.98
C ASN A 34 -12.09 1.08 -8.31
N PRO A 35 -11.76 2.35 -8.01
CA PRO A 35 -10.43 2.90 -8.26
C PRO A 35 -9.36 2.17 -7.44
N MET A 36 -8.17 2.06 -8.04
CA MET A 36 -6.95 1.53 -7.42
C MET A 36 -5.82 2.54 -7.64
N ILE A 37 -5.08 2.89 -6.59
CA ILE A 37 -3.87 3.71 -6.68
C ILE A 37 -2.66 2.78 -6.57
N LEU A 38 -1.76 2.86 -7.56
CA LEU A 38 -0.49 2.13 -7.55
C LEU A 38 0.64 3.12 -7.23
N SER A 39 1.44 2.84 -6.21
CA SER A 39 2.50 3.74 -5.73
C SER A 39 3.80 2.98 -5.43
N GLY A 40 4.83 3.73 -5.04
CA GLY A 40 6.18 3.22 -4.76
C GLY A 40 7.00 4.27 -4.02
N ASP A 41 8.28 4.46 -4.41
CA ASP A 41 9.22 5.46 -3.87
C ASP A 41 9.68 5.23 -2.41
N VAL A 42 8.76 4.92 -1.49
CA VAL A 42 9.06 4.75 -0.04
C VAL A 42 9.93 3.52 0.27
N HIS A 43 10.13 2.64 -0.72
CA HIS A 43 10.85 1.36 -0.57
C HIS A 43 10.22 0.44 0.50
N ALA A 44 8.90 0.52 0.62
CA ALA A 44 8.08 -0.37 1.43
C ALA A 44 6.88 -0.82 0.60
N ALA A 45 6.41 -2.04 0.83
CA ALA A 45 5.14 -2.49 0.29
C ALA A 45 4.01 -2.13 1.26
N CYS A 46 2.84 -1.73 0.74
CA CYS A 46 1.63 -1.62 1.55
C CYS A 46 0.36 -1.97 0.78
N PHE A 47 -0.66 -2.35 1.54
CA PHE A 47 -2.04 -2.47 1.09
C PHE A 47 -2.93 -1.70 2.06
N ALA A 48 -3.61 -0.66 1.59
CA ALA A 48 -4.39 0.22 2.43
C ALA A 48 -5.71 0.66 1.77
N GLU A 49 -6.74 0.86 2.58
CA GLU A 49 -7.98 1.54 2.19
C GLU A 49 -7.78 3.06 2.19
N LEU A 50 -8.38 3.72 1.20
CA LEU A 50 -8.43 5.17 1.09
C LEU A 50 -9.86 5.67 1.26
N TYR A 51 -10.06 6.61 2.17
CA TYR A 51 -11.36 7.17 2.47
C TYR A 51 -11.53 8.58 1.86
N ALA A 52 -12.78 8.95 1.56
CA ALA A 52 -13.14 10.21 0.91
C ALA A 52 -12.63 11.43 1.70
N ASP A 53 -12.66 11.37 3.03
CA ASP A 53 -11.96 12.28 3.91
C ASP A 53 -10.79 11.57 4.59
N GLN A 54 -9.57 11.97 4.22
CA GLN A 54 -8.33 11.40 4.74
C GLN A 54 -8.15 11.56 6.27
N PHE A 55 -8.92 12.44 6.91
CA PHE A 55 -8.87 12.68 8.35
C PHE A 55 -10.02 12.01 9.11
N ASP A 56 -10.96 11.38 8.41
CA ASP A 56 -12.09 10.66 8.99
C ASP A 56 -12.10 9.19 8.48
N PRO A 57 -11.62 8.22 9.28
CA PRO A 57 -11.62 6.80 8.91
C PRO A 57 -13.03 6.21 8.80
N HIS A 58 -14.06 6.91 9.25
CA HIS A 58 -15.46 6.51 9.07
C HIS A 58 -16.10 7.10 7.82
N SER A 59 -15.38 7.95 7.08
CA SER A 59 -15.84 8.44 5.79
C SER A 59 -15.87 7.32 4.76
N LYS A 60 -16.51 7.55 3.61
CA LYS A 60 -16.72 6.51 2.59
C LYS A 60 -15.36 5.97 2.11
N HIS A 61 -15.17 4.65 2.15
CA HIS A 61 -14.07 3.98 1.44
C HIS A 61 -14.25 4.15 -0.07
N VAL A 62 -13.23 4.66 -0.76
CA VAL A 62 -13.32 5.08 -2.17
C VAL A 62 -12.32 4.39 -3.08
N ALA A 63 -11.23 3.83 -2.55
CA ALA A 63 -10.21 3.14 -3.32
C ALA A 63 -9.26 2.35 -2.41
N TYR A 64 -8.50 1.43 -3.00
CA TYR A 64 -7.29 0.90 -2.36
C TYR A 64 -6.03 1.59 -2.88
N GLU A 65 -5.03 1.72 -2.01
CA GLU A 65 -3.64 1.92 -2.38
C GLU A 65 -2.87 0.60 -2.33
N VAL A 66 -2.16 0.31 -3.41
CA VAL A 66 -1.20 -0.79 -3.52
C VAL A 66 0.17 -0.17 -3.75
N MET A 67 0.95 -0.03 -2.69
CA MET A 67 2.31 0.48 -2.78
C MET A 67 3.27 -0.70 -2.98
N ALA A 68 4.04 -0.67 -4.06
CA ALA A 68 5.07 -1.66 -4.29
C ALA A 68 6.36 -1.28 -3.53
N THR A 69 7.04 -2.31 -3.01
CA THR A 69 8.41 -2.14 -2.51
C THR A 69 9.38 -1.79 -3.64
N SER A 70 10.62 -1.52 -3.29
CA SER A 70 11.70 -1.35 -4.27
C SER A 70 12.14 -2.69 -4.86
N LEU A 71 12.62 -2.64 -6.11
CA LEU A 71 13.31 -3.79 -6.71
C LEU A 71 14.60 -4.12 -5.94
N THR A 72 15.40 -3.10 -5.57
CA THR A 72 16.71 -3.30 -4.91
C THR A 72 17.10 -2.22 -3.91
N SER A 73 16.54 -1.01 -3.99
CA SER A 73 16.91 0.11 -3.10
C SER A 73 16.77 -0.26 -1.62
N GLY A 74 17.78 0.08 -0.81
CA GLY A 74 17.85 -0.29 0.61
C GLY A 74 18.54 -1.64 0.88
N GLY A 75 18.68 -2.50 -0.13
CA GLY A 75 19.25 -3.83 0.01
C GLY A 75 18.42 -4.72 0.96
N ASP A 76 19.07 -5.72 1.57
CA ASP A 76 18.44 -6.64 2.54
C ASP A 76 18.32 -6.05 3.96
N ARG A 77 18.47 -4.73 4.11
CA ARG A 77 18.47 -4.11 5.44
C ARG A 77 17.03 -3.95 5.93
N ALA A 78 16.77 -4.40 7.15
CA ALA A 78 15.67 -3.91 7.97
C ALA A 78 16.08 -2.53 8.50
N ASP A 79 15.70 -1.49 7.77
CA ASP A 79 15.93 -0.11 8.18
C ASP A 79 14.99 0.27 9.35
N SER A 80 15.21 1.46 9.91
CA SER A 80 14.35 2.04 10.94
C SER A 80 12.88 2.15 10.50
N MET A 81 12.61 2.12 9.19
CA MET A 81 11.28 2.16 8.60
C MET A 81 10.45 0.93 9.00
N ALA A 82 11.08 -0.24 9.18
CA ALA A 82 10.39 -1.46 9.62
C ALA A 82 9.66 -1.28 10.96
N ARG A 83 10.26 -0.53 11.91
CA ARG A 83 9.63 -0.25 13.20
C ARG A 83 8.48 0.74 13.10
N MET A 84 8.61 1.74 12.22
CA MET A 84 7.54 2.70 11.93
C MET A 84 6.37 2.03 11.21
N ALA A 85 6.65 1.13 10.26
CA ALA A 85 5.67 0.32 9.55
C ALA A 85 4.83 -0.52 10.52
N SER A 86 5.47 -1.30 11.41
CA SER A 86 4.73 -2.09 12.41
C SER A 86 3.89 -1.25 13.37
N ALA A 87 4.35 -0.03 13.70
CA ALA A 87 3.55 0.90 14.50
C ALA A 87 2.36 1.47 13.70
N GLY A 88 2.55 1.75 12.41
CA GLY A 88 1.50 2.23 11.52
C GLY A 88 0.37 1.23 11.32
N GLU A 89 0.69 -0.05 11.05
CA GLU A 89 -0.32 -1.13 10.90
C GLU A 89 -1.15 -1.31 12.18
N ALA A 90 -0.54 -1.14 13.36
CA ALA A 90 -1.25 -1.24 14.63
C ALA A 90 -2.11 -0.02 14.97
N LEU A 91 -1.88 1.13 14.32
CA LEU A 91 -2.50 2.42 14.66
C LEU A 91 -3.47 2.92 13.58
N SER A 92 -3.47 2.35 12.38
CA SER A 92 -4.30 2.77 11.25
C SER A 92 -5.31 1.69 10.90
N GLU A 93 -6.60 1.98 11.09
CA GLU A 93 -7.69 1.02 10.82
C GLU A 93 -7.77 0.60 9.34
N GLY A 94 -7.29 1.42 8.42
CA GLY A 94 -7.30 1.15 6.98
C GLY A 94 -6.00 0.55 6.42
N LEU A 95 -4.96 0.35 7.23
CA LEU A 95 -3.68 -0.21 6.77
C LEU A 95 -3.63 -1.72 7.05
N HIS A 96 -3.77 -2.52 6.01
CA HIS A 96 -3.96 -3.98 6.11
C HIS A 96 -2.69 -4.78 5.86
N TYR A 97 -1.69 -4.16 5.23
CA TYR A 97 -0.36 -4.73 5.06
C TYR A 97 0.68 -3.63 4.96
N VAL A 98 1.82 -3.84 5.62
CA VAL A 98 3.01 -3.02 5.41
C VAL A 98 4.27 -3.88 5.61
N ASP A 99 5.20 -3.78 4.67
CA ASP A 99 6.51 -4.43 4.77
C ASP A 99 7.60 -3.50 4.21
N ALA A 100 8.41 -2.94 5.10
CA ALA A 100 9.52 -2.05 4.72
C ALA A 100 10.86 -2.79 4.56
N VAL A 101 10.89 -4.12 4.75
CA VAL A 101 12.12 -4.92 4.78
C VAL A 101 12.32 -5.66 3.46
N LYS A 102 11.28 -6.31 2.96
CA LYS A 102 11.36 -7.18 1.79
C LYS A 102 11.49 -6.37 0.50
N ARG A 103 12.26 -6.90 -0.45
CA ARG A 103 12.45 -6.36 -1.81
C ARG A 103 11.83 -7.28 -2.83
N GLY A 104 11.36 -6.73 -3.93
CA GLY A 104 10.65 -7.48 -4.95
C GLY A 104 9.74 -6.59 -5.79
N PHE A 105 8.57 -7.10 -6.13
CA PHE A 105 7.60 -6.42 -6.99
C PHE A 105 6.18 -6.88 -6.68
N THR A 106 5.21 -6.12 -7.13
CA THR A 106 3.78 -6.44 -6.96
C THR A 106 3.16 -6.72 -8.32
N VAL A 107 2.30 -7.74 -8.38
CA VAL A 107 1.47 -8.04 -9.55
C VAL A 107 0.00 -7.83 -9.16
N CYS A 108 -0.72 -7.10 -10.00
CA CYS A 108 -2.16 -6.91 -9.90
C CYS A 108 -2.83 -7.58 -11.10
N ASP A 109 -3.50 -8.70 -10.87
CA ASP A 109 -4.22 -9.46 -11.89
C ASP A 109 -5.70 -9.09 -11.87
N TYR A 110 -6.13 -8.35 -12.89
CA TYR A 110 -7.50 -7.86 -13.02
C TYR A 110 -8.36 -8.80 -13.84
N THR A 111 -9.54 -9.12 -13.30
CA THR A 111 -10.65 -9.69 -14.04
C THR A 111 -11.81 -8.71 -14.09
N ARG A 112 -12.94 -9.12 -14.67
CA ARG A 112 -14.16 -8.31 -14.59
C ARG A 112 -14.66 -8.15 -13.16
N ASP A 113 -14.54 -9.22 -12.37
CA ASP A 113 -15.26 -9.36 -11.10
C ASP A 113 -14.33 -9.21 -9.89
N SER A 114 -13.01 -9.21 -10.10
CA SER A 114 -12.02 -9.12 -9.04
C SER A 114 -10.68 -8.54 -9.48
N CYS A 115 -9.87 -8.15 -8.50
CA CYS A 115 -8.45 -7.88 -8.64
C CYS A 115 -7.68 -8.73 -7.61
N GLU A 116 -6.73 -9.55 -8.06
CA GLU A 116 -5.77 -10.20 -7.17
C GLU A 116 -4.50 -9.36 -7.09
N VAL A 117 -4.06 -9.03 -5.88
CA VAL A 117 -2.82 -8.30 -5.60
C VAL A 117 -1.85 -9.25 -4.91
N THR A 118 -0.79 -9.64 -5.61
CA THR A 118 0.28 -10.48 -5.07
C THR A 118 1.56 -9.68 -4.89
N PHE A 119 2.01 -9.55 -3.64
CA PHE A 119 3.31 -8.99 -3.30
C PHE A 119 4.36 -10.11 -3.34
N PHE A 120 5.24 -10.08 -4.33
CA PHE A 120 6.37 -10.99 -4.41
C PHE A 120 7.60 -10.39 -3.73
N ALA A 121 8.33 -11.24 -3.02
CA ALA A 121 9.60 -10.90 -2.41
C ALA A 121 10.69 -11.87 -2.85
N VAL A 122 11.94 -11.40 -2.81
CA VAL A 122 13.12 -12.25 -2.99
C VAL A 122 13.88 -12.39 -1.68
N THR A 123 14.58 -13.51 -1.50
CA THR A 123 15.36 -13.78 -0.28
C THR A 123 16.54 -12.85 -0.09
N THR A 124 17.12 -12.33 -1.18
CA THR A 124 18.19 -11.34 -1.17
C THR A 124 18.24 -10.58 -2.49
N VAL A 125 18.64 -9.31 -2.46
CA VAL A 125 19.00 -8.53 -3.66
C VAL A 125 20.51 -8.29 -3.78
N LEU A 126 21.30 -8.84 -2.86
CA LEU A 126 22.75 -8.69 -2.80
C LEU A 126 23.50 -9.78 -3.56
N ALA A 127 22.80 -10.82 -4.00
CA ALA A 127 23.33 -11.91 -4.80
C ALA A 127 22.55 -12.10 -6.11
N PRO A 128 23.18 -12.56 -7.20
CA PRO A 128 22.48 -12.83 -8.46
C PRO A 128 21.47 -13.99 -8.36
N GLN A 129 21.68 -14.92 -7.42
CA GLN A 129 20.77 -16.01 -7.13
C GLN A 129 19.97 -15.68 -5.87
N ALA A 130 18.65 -15.58 -6.03
CA ALA A 130 17.71 -15.39 -4.94
C ALA A 130 16.44 -16.18 -5.24
N GLU A 131 15.76 -16.62 -4.19
CA GLU A 131 14.49 -17.34 -4.30
C GLU A 131 13.34 -16.33 -4.28
N LEU A 132 12.41 -16.48 -5.21
CA LEU A 132 11.17 -15.71 -5.27
C LEU A 132 10.09 -16.41 -4.45
N TYR A 133 9.35 -15.67 -3.63
CA TYR A 133 8.24 -16.19 -2.85
C TYR A 133 7.13 -15.14 -2.70
N THR A 134 5.93 -15.59 -2.34
CA THR A 134 4.78 -14.71 -2.04
C THR A 134 4.94 -14.16 -0.62
N ALA A 135 5.03 -12.84 -0.48
CA ALA A 135 5.05 -12.18 0.83
C ALA A 135 3.62 -11.93 1.34
N ALA A 136 2.71 -11.53 0.46
CA ALA A 136 1.29 -11.44 0.76
C ALA A 136 0.46 -11.54 -0.52
N ARG A 137 -0.79 -12.02 -0.41
CA ARG A 137 -1.77 -12.03 -1.49
C ARG A 137 -3.13 -11.58 -0.98
N PHE A 138 -3.74 -10.66 -1.72
CA PHE A 138 -5.08 -10.14 -1.48
C PHE A 138 -5.97 -10.37 -2.69
N THR A 139 -7.26 -10.60 -2.46
CA THR A 139 -8.27 -10.57 -3.52
C THR A 139 -9.28 -9.48 -3.18
N ILE A 140 -9.58 -8.61 -4.14
CA ILE A 140 -10.60 -7.55 -4.03
C ILE A 140 -11.77 -7.90 -4.93
N THR A 141 -12.99 -7.83 -4.39
CA THR A 141 -14.23 -7.98 -5.17
C THR A 141 -14.58 -6.64 -5.83
N ALA A 142 -14.77 -6.63 -7.15
CA ALA A 142 -14.90 -5.40 -7.92
C ALA A 142 -16.15 -4.57 -7.57
N ASP A 143 -17.28 -5.21 -7.26
CA ASP A 143 -18.56 -4.53 -7.05
C ASP A 143 -18.73 -3.98 -5.63
N THR A 144 -18.12 -4.62 -4.64
CA THR A 144 -18.26 -4.25 -3.22
C THR A 144 -17.04 -3.56 -2.66
N LEU A 145 -15.89 -3.69 -3.33
CA LEU A 145 -14.57 -3.37 -2.80
C LEU A 145 -14.22 -4.13 -1.52
N ASP A 146 -14.88 -5.25 -1.21
CA ASP A 146 -14.43 -6.10 -0.09
C ASP A 146 -13.12 -6.79 -0.47
N PHE A 147 -12.21 -6.93 0.50
CA PHE A 147 -10.96 -7.67 0.32
C PHE A 147 -10.87 -8.91 1.20
N GLU A 148 -10.11 -9.90 0.73
CA GLU A 148 -9.69 -11.08 1.49
C GLU A 148 -8.16 -11.18 1.48
N LEU A 149 -7.55 -11.40 2.65
CA LEU A 149 -6.14 -11.80 2.76
C LEU A 149 -6.04 -13.32 2.52
N VAL A 150 -5.55 -13.69 1.34
CA VAL A 150 -5.45 -15.09 0.88
C VAL A 150 -4.21 -15.77 1.44
N GLU A 151 -3.09 -15.05 1.50
CA GLU A 151 -1.80 -15.58 1.94
C GLU A 151 -1.00 -14.47 2.62
N ARG A 152 -0.37 -14.77 3.77
CA ARG A 152 0.64 -13.90 4.39
C ARG A 152 1.88 -14.76 4.62
N GLY A 153 2.87 -14.57 3.77
CA GLY A 153 4.18 -15.22 3.89
C GLY A 153 4.94 -14.69 5.11
N SER A 154 5.66 -15.57 5.79
CA SER A 154 6.55 -15.23 6.91
C SER A 154 7.76 -14.43 6.45
#